data_AF-A0A0F2P903-F1
#
_entry.id   AF-A0A0F2P903-F1
#
_cell.length_a   1.000
_cell.length_b   1.000
_cell.length_c   1.000
_cell.angle_alpha   90.00
_cell.angle_beta   90.00
_cell.angle_gamma   90.00
#
_symmetry.space_group_name_H-M   'P 1'
#
loop_
_entity.id
_entity.type
_entity.pdbx_description
1 polymer ?
#
loop_
_entity_poly.entity_id
_entity_poly.type
_entity_poly.pdbx_seq_one_letter_code
_entity_poly.pdbx_strand_id
1 'polypeptide(L)'
;MVNRGVQGERLLELAGVLNDLVADELLDRRTANHIGGQVRSREQSLMHPLVYIASQQPQSRKAPGRTLTLDTLSAWLAEKAGLPLWHIDPLKISVPSVTGVMSFEFARRHQILCVEADKERVVIACGQPFATSWVEGLEQATRRKV
;
A
#
# COMPACT_ATOMS: atom_id res chain seq x y z
N MET A 1 -16.09 18.48 -4.17
CA MET A 1 -16.37 17.59 -3.02
C MET A 1 -16.30 16.16 -3.54
N VAL A 2 -15.17 15.48 -3.34
CA VAL A 2 -14.97 14.12 -3.85
C VAL A 2 -15.63 13.15 -2.86
N ASN A 3 -16.50 12.30 -3.37
CA ASN A 3 -17.30 11.33 -2.63
C ASN A 3 -16.37 10.38 -1.86
N ARG A 4 -16.25 10.56 -0.53
CA ARG A 4 -15.50 9.68 0.37
C ARG A 4 -16.28 8.37 0.53
N GLY A 5 -16.17 7.48 -0.45
CA GLY A 5 -16.67 6.13 -0.32
C GLY A 5 -15.94 5.46 0.83
N VAL A 6 -16.67 5.15 1.91
CA VAL A 6 -16.18 4.30 3.00
C VAL A 6 -15.86 2.94 2.37
N GLN A 7 -14.61 2.73 2.00
CA GLN A 7 -14.14 1.43 1.56
C GLN A 7 -14.00 0.57 2.81
N GLY A 8 -14.83 -0.47 2.91
CA GLY A 8 -14.80 -1.40 4.03
C GLY A 8 -13.45 -2.11 4.15
N GLU A 9 -13.19 -2.69 5.32
CA GLU A 9 -11.93 -3.38 5.60
C GLU A 9 -11.64 -4.47 4.55
N ARG A 10 -10.53 -4.34 3.84
CA ARG A 10 -10.14 -5.29 2.79
C ARG A 10 -8.64 -5.28 2.55
N LEU A 11 -8.11 -6.42 2.13
CA LEU A 11 -6.77 -6.49 1.55
C LEU A 11 -6.81 -6.09 0.08
N LEU A 12 -5.71 -5.51 -0.39
CA LEU A 12 -5.49 -5.31 -1.81
C LEU A 12 -5.22 -6.66 -2.46
N GLU A 13 -6.15 -7.04 -3.32
CA GLU A 13 -6.04 -8.19 -4.21
C GLU A 13 -5.78 -7.72 -5.63
N LEU A 14 -5.00 -8.48 -6.40
CA LEU A 14 -4.60 -8.10 -7.77
C LEU A 14 -5.81 -7.72 -8.64
N ALA A 15 -6.86 -8.55 -8.64
CA ALA A 15 -8.06 -8.29 -9.42
C ALA A 15 -8.78 -7.01 -9.00
N GLY A 16 -8.86 -6.74 -7.69
CA GLY A 16 -9.47 -5.51 -7.16
C GLY A 16 -8.70 -4.27 -7.58
N VAL A 17 -7.37 -4.31 -7.43
CA VAL A 17 -6.50 -3.20 -7.82
C VAL A 17 -6.56 -2.94 -9.33
N LEU A 18 -6.54 -3.97 -10.17
CA LEU A 18 -6.67 -3.80 -11.63
C LEU A 18 -8.01 -3.17 -12.01
N ASN A 19 -9.10 -3.58 -11.35
CA ASN A 19 -10.41 -2.96 -11.56
C ASN A 19 -10.43 -1.49 -11.14
N ASP A 20 -9.84 -1.18 -9.98
CA ASP A 20 -9.74 0.18 -9.47
C ASP A 20 -8.88 1.07 -10.39
N LEU A 21 -7.76 0.57 -10.92
CA LEU A 21 -6.91 1.30 -11.88
C LEU A 21 -7.62 1.58 -13.21
N VAL A 22 -8.49 0.68 -13.67
CA VAL A 22 -9.31 0.93 -14.86
C VAL A 22 -10.41 1.94 -14.56
N ALA A 23 -11.08 1.83 -13.41
CA ALA A 23 -12.12 2.76 -13.00
C ALA A 23 -11.57 4.20 -12.83
N ASP A 24 -10.36 4.33 -12.31
CA ASP A 24 -9.69 5.62 -12.11
C ASP A 24 -8.93 6.09 -13.38
N GLU A 25 -9.05 5.35 -14.48
CA GLU A 25 -8.47 5.65 -15.80
C GLU A 25 -6.94 5.67 -15.87
N LEU A 26 -6.24 5.00 -14.96
CA LEU A 26 -4.77 4.84 -15.04
C LEU A 26 -4.37 3.75 -16.04
N LEU A 27 -5.21 2.73 -16.20
CA LEU A 27 -4.97 1.57 -17.05
C LEU A 27 -6.19 1.31 -17.95
N ASP A 28 -5.98 0.79 -19.16
CA ASP A 28 -7.08 0.35 -20.00
C ASP A 28 -7.53 -1.08 -19.63
N ARG A 29 -8.80 -1.41 -19.93
CA ARG A 29 -9.40 -2.71 -19.60
C ARG A 29 -8.66 -3.89 -20.24
N ARG A 30 -8.15 -3.74 -21.46
CA ARG A 30 -7.49 -4.82 -22.19
C ARG A 30 -6.17 -5.17 -21.51
N THR A 31 -5.35 -4.17 -21.16
CA THR A 31 -4.10 -4.37 -20.43
C THR A 31 -4.35 -4.94 -19.04
N ALA A 32 -5.38 -4.47 -18.33
CA ALA A 32 -5.76 -5.02 -17.03
C ALA A 32 -6.12 -6.51 -17.11
N ASN A 33 -6.94 -6.91 -18.10
CA ASN A 33 -7.30 -8.30 -18.33
C ASN A 33 -6.07 -9.16 -18.70
N HIS A 34 -5.14 -8.61 -19.49
CA HIS A 34 -3.90 -9.30 -19.83
C HIS A 34 -3.08 -9.59 -18.58
N ILE A 35 -2.81 -8.58 -17.74
CA ILE A 35 -2.04 -8.74 -16.50
C ILE A 35 -2.74 -9.71 -15.53
N GLY A 36 -4.06 -9.58 -15.36
CA GLY A 36 -4.83 -10.44 -14.45
C GLY A 36 -4.92 -11.90 -14.91
N GLY A 37 -4.79 -12.16 -16.22
CA GLY A 37 -4.85 -13.50 -16.80
C GLY A 37 -3.51 -14.22 -16.90
N GLN A 38 -2.39 -13.59 -16.56
CA GLN A 38 -1.08 -14.22 -16.60
C GLN A 38 -0.94 -15.30 -15.51
N VAL A 39 -0.33 -16.43 -15.88
CA VAL A 39 0.11 -17.43 -14.89
C VAL A 39 1.29 -16.83 -14.12
N ARG A 40 1.09 -16.64 -12.81
CA ARG A 40 2.11 -16.09 -11.92
C ARG A 40 2.96 -17.20 -11.34
N SER A 41 4.27 -16.98 -11.28
CA SER A 41 5.16 -17.82 -10.49
C SER A 41 4.78 -17.75 -9.00
N ARG A 42 5.31 -18.69 -8.20
CA ARG A 42 5.12 -18.65 -6.74
C ARG A 42 5.62 -17.32 -6.14
N GLU A 43 6.74 -16.82 -6.62
CA GLU A 43 7.32 -15.55 -6.19
C GLU A 43 6.40 -14.36 -6.55
N GLN A 44 5.94 -14.29 -7.80
CA GLN A 44 5.02 -13.24 -8.26
C GLN A 44 3.67 -13.28 -7.55
N SER A 45 3.22 -14.46 -7.12
CA SER A 45 1.98 -14.61 -6.36
C SER A 45 2.09 -14.09 -4.93
N LEU A 46 3.30 -14.03 -4.37
CA LEU A 46 3.59 -13.48 -3.04
C LEU A 46 3.87 -11.97 -3.07
N MET A 47 4.08 -11.38 -4.25
CA MET A 47 4.29 -9.94 -4.38
C MET A 47 3.03 -9.15 -4.01
N HIS A 48 3.25 -7.98 -3.43
CA HIS A 48 2.19 -6.99 -3.28
C HIS A 48 1.61 -6.64 -4.67
N PRO A 49 0.28 -6.48 -4.84
CA PRO A 49 -0.33 -6.23 -6.14
C PRO A 49 0.30 -5.07 -6.91
N LEU A 50 0.62 -3.95 -6.24
CA LEU A 50 1.25 -2.80 -6.90
C LEU A 50 2.66 -3.13 -7.42
N VAL A 51 3.43 -3.92 -6.68
CA VAL A 51 4.78 -4.34 -7.10
C VAL A 51 4.68 -5.25 -8.32
N TYR A 52 3.75 -6.21 -8.29
CA TYR A 52 3.52 -7.09 -9.42
C TYR A 52 3.08 -6.29 -10.66
N ILE A 53 2.09 -5.39 -10.54
CA ILE A 53 1.63 -4.56 -11.67
C ILE A 53 2.77 -3.68 -12.21
N ALA A 54 3.54 -3.01 -11.35
CA ALA A 54 4.67 -2.18 -11.78
C ALA A 54 5.72 -2.99 -12.54
N SER A 55 5.98 -4.24 -12.13
CA SER A 55 6.93 -5.13 -12.81
C SER A 55 6.49 -5.50 -14.24
N GLN A 56 5.19 -5.41 -14.55
CA GLN A 56 4.67 -5.60 -15.91
C GLN A 56 4.86 -4.38 -16.81
N GLN A 57 5.31 -3.25 -16.23
CA GLN A 57 5.55 -1.98 -16.93
C GLN A 57 4.39 -1.53 -17.85
N PRO A 58 3.12 -1.59 -17.40
CA PRO A 58 2.02 -1.19 -18.25
C PRO A 58 2.07 0.29 -18.57
N GLN A 59 1.64 0.68 -19.77
CA GLN A 59 1.56 2.09 -20.13
C GLN A 59 0.49 2.81 -19.32
N SER A 60 0.79 4.03 -18.89
CA SER A 60 -0.16 4.90 -18.22
C SER A 60 -1.11 5.50 -19.24
N ARG A 61 -2.42 5.32 -19.03
CA ARG A 61 -3.44 5.96 -19.87
C ARG A 61 -3.48 7.48 -19.67
N LYS A 62 -3.10 7.97 -18.48
CA LYS A 62 -3.04 9.41 -18.17
C LYS A 62 -1.76 10.10 -18.64
N ALA A 63 -0.70 9.33 -18.91
CA ALA A 63 0.59 9.86 -19.32
C ALA A 63 1.16 9.02 -20.49
N PRO A 64 0.77 9.32 -21.75
CA PRO A 64 1.28 8.63 -22.92
C PRO A 64 2.81 8.63 -22.94
N GLY A 65 3.41 7.47 -23.22
CA GLY A 65 4.87 7.27 -23.22
C GLY A 65 5.50 7.07 -21.83
N ARG A 66 4.71 7.07 -20.75
CA ARG A 66 5.15 6.69 -19.41
C ARG A 66 4.51 5.37 -18.98
N THR A 67 5.20 4.61 -18.14
CA THR A 67 4.69 3.39 -17.51
C THR A 67 4.15 3.68 -16.12
N LEU A 68 3.25 2.83 -15.63
CA LEU A 68 2.83 2.85 -14.23
C LEU A 68 3.95 2.22 -13.38
N THR A 69 4.77 3.09 -12.79
CA THR A 69 5.82 2.69 -11.85
C THR A 69 5.25 2.45 -10.46
N LEU A 70 6.03 1.79 -9.59
CA LEU A 70 5.63 1.61 -8.19
C LEU A 70 5.36 2.94 -7.49
N ASP A 71 6.14 3.99 -7.75
CA ASP A 71 5.92 5.31 -7.17
C ASP A 71 4.58 5.91 -7.60
N THR A 72 4.24 5.84 -8.89
CA THR A 72 2.95 6.36 -9.39
C THR A 72 1.77 5.58 -8.82
N LEU A 73 1.91 4.26 -8.69
CA LEU A 73 0.88 3.40 -8.11
C LEU A 73 0.73 3.64 -6.60
N SER A 74 1.83 3.88 -5.89
CA SER A 74 1.81 4.17 -4.45
C SER A 74 1.18 5.54 -4.18
N ALA A 75 1.49 6.54 -4.99
CA ALA A 75 0.85 7.86 -4.92
C ALA A 75 -0.65 7.79 -5.18
N TRP A 76 -1.05 7.06 -6.23
CA TRP A 76 -2.47 6.81 -6.53
C TRP A 76 -3.20 6.11 -5.38
N LEU A 77 -2.59 5.07 -4.80
CA LEU A 77 -3.19 4.32 -3.69
C LEU A 77 -3.32 5.20 -2.43
N ALA A 78 -2.30 6.01 -2.13
CA ALA A 78 -2.33 6.95 -1.02
C ALA A 78 -3.46 7.97 -1.17
N GLU A 79 -3.62 8.56 -2.36
CA GLU A 79 -4.73 9.46 -2.69
C GLU A 79 -6.09 8.76 -2.54
N LYS A 80 -6.23 7.55 -3.09
CA LYS A 80 -7.45 6.75 -3.01
C LYS A 80 -7.82 6.37 -1.57
N ALA A 81 -6.82 6.12 -0.73
CA ALA A 81 -7.00 5.83 0.69
C ALA A 81 -7.18 7.08 1.57
N GLY A 82 -6.93 8.27 1.04
CA GLY A 82 -6.93 9.51 1.82
C GLY A 82 -5.79 9.59 2.83
N LEU A 83 -4.66 8.92 2.55
CA LEU A 83 -3.47 8.88 3.41
C LEU A 83 -2.29 9.60 2.73
N PRO A 84 -1.34 10.16 3.50
CA PRO A 84 -0.11 10.68 2.93
C PRO A 84 0.78 9.57 2.37
N LEU A 85 1.49 9.84 1.28
CA LEU A 85 2.55 8.96 0.80
C LEU A 85 3.82 9.19 1.62
N TRP A 86 4.39 8.12 2.19
CA TRP A 86 5.63 8.17 2.95
C TRP A 86 6.77 7.48 2.19
N HIS A 87 7.84 8.22 1.90
CA HIS A 87 9.07 7.64 1.35
C HIS A 87 10.01 7.26 2.50
N ILE A 88 10.19 5.96 2.70
CA ILE A 88 11.05 5.44 3.76
C ILE A 88 12.52 5.64 3.35
N ASP A 89 13.24 6.46 4.12
CA ASP A 89 14.69 6.60 4.07
C ASP A 89 15.30 5.84 5.26
N PRO A 90 15.93 4.67 5.02
CA PRO A 90 16.49 3.86 6.09
C PRO A 90 17.52 4.60 6.97
N LEU A 91 18.18 5.62 6.43
CA LEU A 91 19.19 6.40 7.14
C LEU A 91 18.57 7.44 8.08
N LYS A 92 17.31 7.79 7.87
CA LYS A 92 16.57 8.76 8.71
C LYS A 92 15.72 8.10 9.79
N ILE A 93 15.46 6.80 9.67
CA ILE A 93 14.71 6.07 10.70
C ILE A 93 15.59 5.92 11.94
N SER A 94 15.15 6.52 13.04
CA SER A 94 15.73 6.28 14.35
C SER A 94 15.30 4.90 14.84
N VAL A 95 16.16 3.90 14.62
CA VAL A 95 15.94 2.52 15.06
C VAL A 95 15.56 2.47 16.55
N PRO A 96 16.23 3.17 17.49
CA PRO A 96 15.86 3.11 18.90
C PRO A 96 14.45 3.61 19.20
N SER A 97 13.92 4.59 18.46
CA SER A 97 12.58 5.12 18.73
C SER A 97 11.47 4.24 18.16
N VAL A 98 11.72 3.55 17.05
CA VAL A 98 10.72 2.67 16.41
C VAL A 98 10.80 1.21 16.90
N THR A 99 11.96 0.82 17.45
CA THR A 99 12.14 -0.50 18.08
C THR A 99 11.30 -0.60 19.35
N GLY A 100 10.60 -1.73 19.52
CA GLY A 100 9.70 -1.94 20.66
C GLY A 100 8.27 -1.42 20.46
N VAL A 101 7.96 -0.78 19.32
CA VAL A 101 6.57 -0.48 18.94
C VAL A 101 5.82 -1.74 18.52
N MET A 102 6.49 -2.62 17.76
CA MET A 102 5.93 -3.90 17.30
C MET A 102 7.04 -4.92 17.07
N SER A 103 6.69 -6.21 17.04
CA SER A 103 7.61 -7.27 16.62
C SER A 103 7.77 -7.26 15.09
N PHE A 104 8.90 -7.79 14.62
CA PHE A 104 9.12 -7.99 13.19
C PHE A 104 8.04 -8.87 12.55
N GLU A 105 7.58 -9.90 13.25
CA GLU A 105 6.52 -10.79 12.73
C GLU A 105 5.17 -10.08 12.61
N PHE A 106 4.83 -9.21 13.56
CA PHE A 106 3.62 -8.37 13.49
C PHE A 106 3.70 -7.40 12.30
N ALA A 107 4.82 -6.70 12.17
CA ALA A 107 5.11 -5.82 11.04
C ALA A 107 4.97 -6.55 9.69
N ARG A 108 5.57 -7.73 9.56
CA ARG A 108 5.53 -8.55 8.35
C ARG A 108 4.13 -9.05 8.02
N ARG A 109 3.39 -9.55 9.02
CA ARG A 109 2.03 -10.10 8.85
C ARG A 109 1.05 -9.04 8.36
N HIS A 110 1.14 -7.82 8.89
CA HIS A 110 0.24 -6.72 8.57
C HIS A 110 0.78 -5.80 7.47
N GLN A 111 2.01 -6.04 6.98
CA GLN A 111 2.71 -5.20 6.01
C GLN A 111 2.78 -3.73 6.47
N ILE A 112 3.17 -3.52 7.73
CA ILE A 112 3.30 -2.22 8.36
C ILE A 112 4.69 -2.00 8.93
N LEU A 113 5.07 -0.73 9.08
CA LEU A 113 6.34 -0.33 9.69
C LEU A 113 6.15 0.96 10.49
N CYS A 114 6.63 0.99 11.74
CA CYS A 114 6.73 2.24 12.49
C CYS A 114 7.86 3.09 11.89
N VAL A 115 7.53 4.31 11.47
CA VAL A 115 8.48 5.26 10.88
C VAL A 115 8.82 6.40 11.82
N GLU A 116 7.90 6.75 12.73
CA GLU A 116 8.13 7.71 13.81
C GLU A 116 7.40 7.27 15.07
N ALA A 117 7.95 7.62 16.22
CA ALA A 117 7.32 7.34 17.51
C ALA A 117 7.72 8.41 18.52
N ASP A 118 6.74 8.89 19.25
CA ASP A 118 6.93 9.74 20.43
C ASP A 118 6.17 9.16 21.63
N LYS A 119 5.97 9.97 22.68
CA LYS A 119 5.31 9.54 23.93
C LYS A 119 3.80 9.39 23.80
N GLU A 120 3.17 10.07 22.84
CA GLU A 120 1.72 10.17 22.69
C GLU A 120 1.22 9.43 21.46
N ARG A 121 2.01 9.41 20.38
CA ARG A 121 1.65 8.84 19.10
C ARG A 121 2.77 8.06 18.43
N VAL A 122 2.38 7.21 17.49
CA VAL A 122 3.26 6.47 16.58
C VAL A 122 2.77 6.68 15.15
N VAL A 123 3.68 6.89 14.21
CA VAL A 123 3.37 6.99 12.78
C VAL A 123 3.73 5.67 12.13
N ILE A 124 2.74 5.06 11.46
CA ILE A 124 2.85 3.74 10.86
C ILE A 124 2.69 3.86 9.34
N ALA A 125 3.72 3.48 8.58
CA ALA A 125 3.62 3.24 7.15
C ALA A 125 2.94 1.88 6.92
N CYS A 126 2.05 1.79 5.93
CA CYS A 126 1.33 0.55 5.60
C CYS A 126 1.34 0.28 4.09
N GLY A 127 1.46 -0.99 3.72
CA GLY A 127 1.27 -1.44 2.33
C GLY A 127 -0.21 -1.73 2.00
N GLN A 128 -1.03 -1.95 3.03
CA GLN A 128 -2.45 -2.35 2.92
C GLN A 128 -3.34 -1.32 3.61
N PRO A 129 -3.59 -0.15 3.01
CA PRO A 129 -4.22 0.99 3.69
C PRO A 129 -5.67 0.78 4.09
N PHE A 130 -6.36 -0.20 3.49
CA PHE A 130 -7.74 -0.55 3.83
C PHE A 130 -7.84 -1.67 4.88
N ALA A 131 -6.72 -2.25 5.32
CA ALA A 131 -6.70 -3.28 6.36
C ALA A 131 -6.24 -2.64 7.67
N THR A 132 -7.19 -2.27 8.54
CA THR A 132 -6.93 -1.46 9.74
C THR A 132 -7.17 -2.21 11.06
N SER A 133 -7.53 -3.50 11.04
CA SER A 133 -7.74 -4.33 12.25
C SER A 133 -6.54 -4.37 13.21
N TRP A 134 -5.32 -4.08 12.73
CA TRP A 134 -4.13 -4.04 13.57
C TRP A 134 -4.05 -2.77 14.44
N VAL A 135 -4.79 -1.70 14.11
CA VAL A 135 -4.67 -0.38 14.76
C VAL A 135 -5.00 -0.49 16.24
N GLU A 136 -6.16 -1.03 16.60
CA GLU A 136 -6.59 -1.12 18.00
C GLU A 136 -5.60 -1.95 18.83
N GLY A 137 -5.16 -3.10 18.31
CA GLY A 137 -4.19 -3.94 19.00
C GLY A 137 -2.85 -3.23 19.23
N LEU A 138 -2.41 -2.43 18.25
CA LEU A 138 -1.18 -1.64 18.37
C LEU A 138 -1.33 -0.49 19.37
N GLU A 139 -2.45 0.22 19.36
CA GLU A 139 -2.74 1.29 20.33
C GLU A 139 -2.77 0.71 21.76
N GLN A 140 -3.41 -0.44 21.97
CA GLN A 140 -3.47 -1.11 23.27
C GLN A 140 -2.08 -1.55 23.76
N ALA A 141 -1.28 -2.17 22.87
CA ALA A 141 0.05 -2.65 23.21
C ALA A 141 1.03 -1.51 23.53
N THR A 142 0.92 -0.39 22.81
CA THR A 142 1.86 0.74 22.91
C THR A 142 1.40 1.85 23.84
N ARG A 143 0.11 1.87 24.21
CA ARG A 143 -0.60 2.98 24.89
C ARG A 143 -0.43 4.33 24.19
N ARG A 144 -0.29 4.31 22.87
CA ARG A 144 -0.06 5.48 22.02
C ARG A 144 -1.07 5.48 20.87
N LYS A 145 -1.40 6.65 20.36
CA LYS A 145 -2.28 6.80 19.19
C LYS A 145 -1.55 6.50 17.90
N VAL A 146 -2.23 5.86 16.96
CA VAL A 146 -1.75 5.61 15.59
C VAL A 146 -2.30 6.69 14.66
#